data_AF-A0A3D4A4L4-F1
#
_entry.id   AF-A0A3D4A4L4-F1
#
_cell.length_a   1.000
_cell.length_b   1.000
_cell.length_c   1.000
_cell.angle_alpha   90.00
_cell.angle_beta   90.00
_cell.angle_gamma   90.00
#
_symmetry.space_group_name_H-M   'P 1'
#
loop_
_entity.id
_entity.type
_entity.pdbx_description
1 polymer ?
#
loop_
_entity_poly.entity_id
_entity_poly.type
_entity_poly.pdbx_seq_one_letter_code
_entity_poly.pdbx_strand_id
1 'polypeptide(L)'
;KLIGAGRMQFLNRPLQVEGLVRLPSAFGFIDPLHSTGIAHNLIAIERTVLAMEQHWGTSSLQTTLHEHEFLQFEEFLVSDLMIDTAYKCMDSPFAFEVATMLYFAAAIRYEENRLHQNDTSMGFLCAHEPFWKSAVGEVHAMCAELELAESKNQRKLESHVRNLIEPYNTAGLCRTDLNSMYAYTAAE
;
A
#
# COMPACT_ATOMS: atom_id res chain seq x y z
N LYS A 1 -8.33 -14.88 -27.46
CA LYS A 1 -6.96 -15.40 -27.22
C LYS A 1 -6.36 -14.51 -26.14
N LEU A 2 -6.35 -14.94 -24.87
CA LEU A 2 -5.61 -14.19 -23.86
C LEU A 2 -4.14 -14.26 -24.24
N ILE A 3 -3.52 -13.11 -24.50
CA ILE A 3 -2.07 -13.01 -24.57
C ILE A 3 -1.62 -13.19 -23.13
N GLY A 4 -1.10 -14.38 -22.81
CA GLY A 4 -0.45 -14.59 -21.52
C GLY A 4 0.81 -13.73 -21.50
N ALA A 5 0.80 -12.63 -20.76
CA ALA A 5 2.05 -12.04 -20.32
C ALA A 5 2.77 -13.09 -19.45
N GLY A 6 4.09 -13.22 -19.61
CA GLY A 6 4.89 -14.03 -18.68
C GLY A 6 4.88 -13.43 -17.28
N ARG A 7 5.90 -13.74 -16.47
CA ARG A 7 6.06 -13.06 -15.17
C ARG A 7 6.21 -11.55 -15.41
N MET A 8 5.22 -10.77 -14.98
CA MET A 8 5.24 -9.31 -15.07
C MET A 8 6.00 -8.68 -13.90
N GLN A 9 6.09 -9.39 -12.77
CA GLN A 9 6.71 -8.86 -11.55
C GLN A 9 8.22 -8.73 -11.70
N PHE A 10 8.76 -7.57 -11.36
CA PHE A 10 10.19 -7.33 -11.32
C PHE A 10 10.57 -6.30 -10.25
N LEU A 11 11.83 -6.35 -9.83
CA LEU A 11 12.47 -5.36 -8.98
C LEU A 11 13.90 -5.17 -9.48
N ASN A 12 14.24 -3.97 -9.93
CA ASN A 12 15.55 -3.60 -10.47
C ASN A 12 16.40 -2.93 -9.39
N ARG A 13 17.64 -3.41 -9.22
CA ARG A 13 18.67 -2.84 -8.32
C ARG A 13 19.91 -2.38 -9.11
N PRO A 14 20.74 -1.45 -8.58
CA PRO A 14 20.62 -0.72 -7.31
C PRO A 14 19.36 0.14 -7.28
N LEU A 15 18.92 0.71 -6.15
CA LEU A 15 17.75 1.63 -6.10
C LEU A 15 18.14 3.09 -6.32
N GLN A 16 19.37 3.45 -6.00
CA GLN A 16 19.95 4.78 -6.22
C GLN A 16 20.99 4.73 -7.34
N VAL A 17 20.95 5.70 -8.25
CA VAL A 17 21.97 5.92 -9.28
C VAL A 17 22.31 7.40 -9.30
N GLU A 18 23.60 7.71 -9.23
CA GLU A 18 24.07 9.09 -9.25
C GLU A 18 23.61 9.83 -10.50
N GLY A 19 23.05 11.02 -10.33
CA GLY A 19 22.55 11.86 -11.42
C GLY A 19 21.25 11.40 -12.06
N LEU A 20 20.58 10.37 -11.53
CA LEU A 20 19.27 9.89 -12.00
C LEU A 20 18.30 9.74 -10.84
N VAL A 21 17.01 9.99 -11.12
CA VAL A 21 15.91 9.64 -10.21
C VAL A 21 15.06 8.59 -10.89
N ARG A 22 14.79 7.49 -10.21
CA ARG A 22 13.87 6.47 -10.68
C ARG A 22 12.53 6.58 -9.99
N LEU A 23 11.50 6.68 -10.82
CA LEU A 23 10.12 6.53 -10.39
C LEU A 23 9.82 5.05 -10.07
N PRO A 24 8.77 4.75 -9.29
CA PRO A 24 8.38 3.40 -8.91
C PRO A 24 8.29 2.42 -10.07
N SER A 25 7.69 2.84 -11.20
CA SER A 25 7.57 1.98 -12.38
C SER A 25 8.90 1.63 -13.05
N ALA A 26 9.96 2.42 -12.84
CA ALA A 26 11.29 2.15 -13.38
C ALA A 26 12.07 1.14 -12.54
N PHE A 27 11.83 1.11 -11.22
CA PHE A 27 12.49 0.15 -10.33
C PHE A 27 11.66 -1.09 -10.03
N GLY A 28 10.34 -1.11 -10.21
CA GLY A 28 9.58 -2.34 -9.99
C GLY A 28 8.14 -2.34 -10.47
N PHE A 29 7.58 -3.55 -10.52
CA PHE A 29 6.18 -3.83 -10.75
C PHE A 29 5.74 -5.03 -9.90
N ILE A 30 4.58 -4.91 -9.26
CA ILE A 30 4.00 -5.94 -8.39
C ILE A 30 2.85 -6.64 -9.11
N ASP A 31 1.69 -6.01 -9.22
CA ASP A 31 0.49 -6.61 -9.80
C ASP A 31 -0.53 -5.52 -10.13
N PRO A 32 -1.45 -5.71 -11.09
CA PRO A 32 -2.54 -4.75 -11.32
C PRO A 32 -3.56 -4.67 -10.17
N LEU A 33 -3.62 -5.65 -9.26
CA LEU A 33 -4.53 -5.61 -8.12
C LEU A 33 -4.36 -4.31 -7.31
N HIS A 34 -5.49 -3.69 -6.95
CA HIS A 34 -5.58 -2.37 -6.29
C HIS A 34 -5.14 -1.15 -7.10
N SER A 35 -4.64 -1.31 -8.34
CA SER A 35 -4.24 -0.19 -9.21
C SER A 35 -3.24 0.81 -8.58
N THR A 36 -2.41 0.35 -7.63
CA THR A 36 -1.51 1.20 -6.84
C THR A 36 -0.39 1.83 -7.68
N GLY A 37 -0.01 1.21 -8.80
CA GLY A 37 1.12 1.63 -9.62
C GLY A 37 1.04 3.08 -10.13
N ILE A 38 -0.14 3.53 -10.59
CA ILE A 38 -0.31 4.91 -11.09
C ILE A 38 -0.19 5.91 -9.94
N ALA A 39 -0.93 5.68 -8.84
CA ALA A 39 -0.91 6.55 -7.67
C ALA A 39 0.51 6.70 -7.11
N HIS A 40 1.23 5.58 -6.95
CA HIS A 40 2.60 5.58 -6.43
C HIS A 40 3.56 6.37 -7.34
N ASN A 41 3.44 6.26 -8.68
CA ASN A 41 4.26 7.05 -9.60
C ASN A 41 3.94 8.54 -9.52
N LEU A 42 2.67 8.93 -9.42
CA LEU A 42 2.29 10.35 -9.31
C LEU A 42 2.83 10.99 -8.01
N ILE A 43 2.76 10.27 -6.89
CA ILE A 43 3.33 10.70 -5.61
C ILE A 43 4.85 10.85 -5.71
N ALA A 44 5.53 9.92 -6.38
CA ALA A 44 6.97 10.01 -6.60
C ALA A 44 7.36 11.21 -7.48
N ILE A 45 6.59 11.50 -8.53
CA ILE A 45 6.78 12.68 -9.38
C ILE A 45 6.63 13.96 -8.54
N GLU A 46 5.56 14.07 -7.76
CA GLU A 46 5.31 15.21 -6.89
C GLU A 46 6.47 15.47 -5.93
N ARG A 47 6.91 14.44 -5.19
CA ARG A 47 8.07 14.53 -4.28
C ARG A 47 9.36 14.91 -5.00
N THR A 48 9.60 14.35 -6.20
CA THR A 48 10.78 14.66 -7.01
C THR A 48 10.78 16.12 -7.44
N VAL A 49 9.65 16.63 -7.94
CA VAL A 49 9.51 18.03 -8.36
C VAL A 49 9.70 18.96 -7.17
N LEU A 50 9.08 18.68 -6.03
CA LEU A 50 9.25 19.49 -4.81
C LEU A 50 10.72 19.52 -4.34
N ALA A 51 11.40 18.38 -4.35
CA ALA A 51 12.82 18.30 -4.01
C ALA A 51 13.68 19.12 -4.98
N MET A 52 13.38 19.04 -6.28
CA MET A 52 14.04 19.87 -7.30
C MET A 52 13.78 21.34 -7.05
N GLU A 53 12.54 21.77 -6.83
CA GLU A 53 12.20 23.18 -6.56
C GLU A 53 12.92 23.74 -5.32
N GLN A 54 13.03 22.95 -4.25
CA GLN A 54 13.60 23.39 -2.97
C GLN A 54 15.12 23.34 -2.93
N HIS A 55 15.73 22.40 -3.67
CA HIS A 55 17.17 22.11 -3.57
C HIS A 55 17.92 22.26 -4.90
N TRP A 56 17.32 22.83 -5.95
CA TRP A 56 17.99 22.96 -7.25
C TRP A 56 19.35 23.67 -7.14
N GLY A 57 20.38 23.08 -7.74
CA GLY A 57 21.73 23.64 -7.75
C GLY A 57 22.44 23.64 -6.39
N THR A 58 21.85 23.06 -5.34
CA THR A 58 22.51 22.88 -4.05
C THR A 58 23.11 21.47 -3.96
N SER A 59 24.05 21.29 -3.02
CA SER A 59 24.60 19.97 -2.72
C SER A 59 23.61 19.03 -2.02
N SER A 60 22.48 19.54 -1.51
CA SER A 60 21.49 18.74 -0.79
C SER A 60 20.53 18.00 -1.71
N LEU A 61 20.39 18.42 -2.98
CA LEU A 61 19.44 17.83 -3.93
C LEU A 61 19.59 16.31 -4.05
N GLN A 62 20.81 15.83 -4.28
CA GLN A 62 21.05 14.40 -4.47
C GLN A 62 20.67 13.59 -3.21
N THR A 63 20.99 14.12 -2.03
CA THR A 63 20.63 13.47 -0.76
C THR A 63 19.10 13.39 -0.60
N THR A 64 18.38 14.49 -0.83
CA THR A 64 16.91 14.51 -0.75
C THR A 64 16.27 13.55 -1.75
N LEU A 65 16.77 13.48 -2.98
CA LEU A 65 16.26 12.55 -3.99
C LEU A 65 16.51 11.09 -3.59
N HIS A 66 17.70 10.78 -3.05
CA HIS A 66 18.02 9.45 -2.55
C HIS A 66 17.16 9.03 -1.36
N GLU A 67 16.85 9.96 -0.44
CA GLU A 67 15.92 9.74 0.67
C GLU A 67 14.52 9.42 0.13
N HIS A 68 14.04 10.17 -0.85
CA HIS A 68 12.75 9.90 -1.48
C HIS A 68 12.70 8.55 -2.21
N GLU A 69 13.75 8.15 -2.93
CA GLU A 69 13.82 6.82 -3.55
C GLU A 69 13.79 5.69 -2.51
N PHE A 70 14.46 5.86 -1.37
CA PHE A 70 14.42 4.89 -0.27
C PHE A 70 13.01 4.77 0.31
N LEU A 71 12.34 5.90 0.55
CA LEU A 71 10.98 5.94 1.06
C LEU A 71 9.97 5.32 0.09
N GLN A 72 10.13 5.53 -1.22
CA GLN A 72 9.31 4.89 -2.26
C GLN A 72 9.54 3.38 -2.32
N PHE A 73 10.75 2.91 -2.03
CA PHE A 73 11.02 1.48 -1.94
C PHE A 73 10.31 0.84 -0.74
N GLU A 74 10.27 1.50 0.42
CA GLU A 74 9.47 1.03 1.57
C GLU A 74 7.97 0.97 1.22
N GLU A 75 7.44 1.98 0.52
CA GLU A 75 6.05 2.01 0.01
C GLU A 75 5.76 0.85 -0.96
N PHE A 76 6.72 0.51 -1.81
CA PHE A 76 6.65 -0.64 -2.71
C PHE A 76 6.54 -1.95 -1.93
N LEU A 77 7.37 -2.16 -0.90
CA LEU A 77 7.36 -3.39 -0.10
C LEU A 77 6.05 -3.59 0.67
N VAL A 78 5.50 -2.52 1.24
CA VAL A 78 4.20 -2.60 1.93
C VAL A 78 3.08 -2.93 0.94
N SER A 79 3.11 -2.34 -0.26
CA SER A 79 2.15 -2.65 -1.33
C SER A 79 2.26 -4.11 -1.78
N ASP A 80 3.48 -4.62 -1.95
CA ASP A 80 3.75 -6.02 -2.32
C ASP A 80 3.17 -6.99 -1.29
N LEU A 81 3.37 -6.69 0.00
CA LEU A 81 2.89 -7.51 1.09
C LEU A 81 1.35 -7.54 1.18
N MET A 82 0.68 -6.40 0.97
CA MET A 82 -0.79 -6.34 0.92
C MET A 82 -1.35 -7.13 -0.28
N ILE A 83 -0.74 -6.99 -1.46
CA ILE A 83 -1.16 -7.72 -2.67
C ILE A 83 -0.96 -9.22 -2.48
N ASP A 84 0.20 -9.66 -1.99
CA ASP A 84 0.49 -11.06 -1.69
C ASP A 84 -0.48 -11.63 -0.64
N THR A 85 -0.85 -10.83 0.37
CA THR A 85 -1.88 -11.21 1.36
C THR A 85 -3.24 -11.44 0.69
N ALA A 86 -3.66 -10.55 -0.22
CA ALA A 86 -4.91 -10.72 -0.95
C ALA A 86 -4.89 -11.99 -1.81
N TYR A 87 -3.79 -12.27 -2.52
CA TYR A 87 -3.67 -13.50 -3.31
C TYR A 87 -3.70 -14.77 -2.47
N LYS A 88 -3.08 -14.80 -1.27
CA LYS A 88 -3.19 -15.95 -0.34
C LYS A 88 -4.62 -16.23 0.08
N CYS A 89 -5.45 -15.20 0.16
CA CYS A 89 -6.85 -15.32 0.54
C CYS A 89 -7.80 -15.58 -0.64
N MET A 90 -7.32 -15.58 -1.89
CA MET A 90 -8.15 -15.54 -3.10
C MET A 90 -9.07 -16.75 -3.27
N ASP A 91 -8.70 -17.92 -2.73
CA ASP A 91 -9.54 -19.13 -2.79
C ASP A 91 -10.76 -19.07 -1.86
N SER A 92 -10.82 -18.11 -0.94
CA SER A 92 -11.98 -17.85 -0.08
C SER A 92 -12.48 -16.42 -0.31
N PRO A 93 -13.64 -16.22 -0.95
CA PRO A 93 -14.18 -14.89 -1.21
C PRO A 93 -14.27 -14.01 0.04
N PHE A 94 -14.65 -14.61 1.18
CA PHE A 94 -14.73 -13.91 2.46
C PHE A 94 -13.35 -13.52 3.00
N ALA A 95 -12.36 -14.42 2.97
CA ALA A 95 -11.02 -14.08 3.41
C ALA A 95 -10.36 -13.04 2.50
N PHE A 96 -10.62 -13.14 1.19
CA PHE A 96 -10.15 -12.19 0.19
C PHE A 96 -10.69 -10.78 0.49
N GLU A 97 -12.00 -10.67 0.68
CA GLU A 97 -12.65 -9.42 1.06
C GLU A 97 -12.01 -8.81 2.32
N VAL A 98 -11.87 -9.60 3.39
CA VAL A 98 -11.22 -9.17 4.63
C VAL A 98 -9.80 -8.69 4.39
N ALA A 99 -8.99 -9.41 3.60
CA ALA A 99 -7.62 -9.02 3.30
C ALA A 99 -7.55 -7.68 2.53
N THR A 100 -8.49 -7.43 1.62
CA THR A 100 -8.54 -6.16 0.88
C THR A 100 -8.84 -4.95 1.77
N MET A 101 -9.43 -5.14 2.96
CA MET A 101 -9.71 -4.04 3.90
C MET A 101 -8.43 -3.35 4.38
N LEU A 102 -7.28 -4.03 4.38
CA LEU A 102 -5.98 -3.40 4.62
C LEU A 102 -5.71 -2.28 3.61
N TYR A 103 -5.86 -2.59 2.32
CA TYR A 103 -5.67 -1.61 1.24
C TYR A 103 -6.63 -0.43 1.40
N PHE A 104 -7.93 -0.71 1.63
CA PHE A 104 -8.91 0.36 1.73
C PHE A 104 -8.69 1.25 2.95
N ALA A 105 -8.31 0.69 4.10
CA ALA A 105 -7.98 1.49 5.29
C ALA A 105 -6.80 2.43 5.00
N ALA A 106 -5.72 1.89 4.42
CA ALA A 106 -4.54 2.68 4.09
C ALA A 106 -4.81 3.75 3.03
N ALA A 107 -5.53 3.40 1.96
CA ALA A 107 -5.84 4.30 0.87
C ALA A 107 -6.73 5.45 1.33
N ILE A 108 -7.81 5.15 2.06
CA ILE A 108 -8.71 6.17 2.60
C ILE A 108 -7.96 7.10 3.55
N ARG A 109 -7.20 6.54 4.49
CA ARG A 109 -6.41 7.33 5.44
C ARG A 109 -5.39 8.23 4.73
N TYR A 110 -4.72 7.71 3.71
CA TYR A 110 -3.75 8.47 2.95
C TYR A 110 -4.40 9.64 2.20
N GLU A 111 -5.54 9.40 1.53
CA GLU A 111 -6.29 10.44 0.81
C GLU A 111 -6.86 11.51 1.76
N GLU A 112 -7.43 11.13 2.90
CA GLU A 112 -7.87 12.09 3.94
C GLU A 112 -6.71 12.94 4.45
N ASN A 113 -5.56 12.32 4.70
CA ASN A 113 -4.38 13.04 5.11
C ASN A 113 -3.93 14.03 4.03
N ARG A 114 -3.94 13.65 2.74
CA ARG A 114 -3.66 14.58 1.63
C ARG A 114 -4.63 15.75 1.57
N LEU A 115 -5.92 15.52 1.82
CA LEU A 115 -6.95 16.56 1.76
C LEU A 115 -6.90 17.55 2.92
N HIS A 116 -6.61 17.08 4.15
CA HIS A 116 -6.77 17.90 5.35
C HIS A 116 -5.47 18.41 5.97
N GLN A 117 -4.39 17.63 5.90
CA GLN A 117 -3.14 17.92 6.62
C GLN A 117 -1.96 18.10 5.65
N ASN A 118 -2.03 17.44 4.50
CA ASN A 118 -0.97 17.31 3.52
C ASN A 118 0.36 16.83 4.15
N ASP A 119 0.28 15.97 5.18
CA ASP A 119 1.46 15.43 5.84
C ASP A 119 2.10 14.30 5.02
N THR A 120 3.30 14.54 4.51
CA THR A 120 4.00 13.56 3.68
C THR A 120 4.68 12.45 4.48
N SER A 121 4.78 12.60 5.81
CA SER A 121 5.52 11.70 6.71
C SER A 121 4.89 10.30 6.82
N MET A 122 3.60 10.18 6.55
CA MET A 122 2.84 8.92 6.60
C MET A 122 3.24 7.93 5.51
N GLY A 123 3.74 8.43 4.37
CA GLY A 123 4.00 7.62 3.19
C GLY A 123 2.74 7.13 2.46
N PHE A 124 2.89 6.77 1.19
CA PHE A 124 1.82 6.17 0.41
C PHE A 124 1.35 4.87 1.08
N LEU A 125 0.03 4.71 1.20
CA LEU A 125 -0.61 3.59 1.91
C LEU A 125 -0.07 3.40 3.33
N CYS A 126 0.20 4.49 4.03
CA CYS A 126 0.70 4.51 5.41
C CYS A 126 2.02 3.74 5.59
N ALA A 127 2.81 3.55 4.53
CA ALA A 127 3.97 2.68 4.57
C ALA A 127 5.13 3.18 5.45
N HIS A 128 5.11 4.43 5.88
CA HIS A 128 6.14 4.96 6.79
C HIS A 128 5.70 4.89 8.25
N GLU A 129 4.44 4.54 8.52
CA GLU A 129 3.91 4.32 9.86
C GLU A 129 4.37 2.96 10.41
N PRO A 130 5.16 2.91 11.50
CA PRO A 130 5.68 1.65 12.03
C PRO A 130 4.57 0.67 12.45
N PHE A 131 3.49 1.17 13.05
CA PHE A 131 2.34 0.36 13.42
C PHE A 131 1.70 -0.28 12.19
N TRP A 132 1.47 0.50 11.14
CA TRP A 132 0.84 0.01 9.92
C TRP A 132 1.68 -1.09 9.25
N LYS A 133 3.00 -0.88 9.13
CA LYS A 133 3.91 -1.92 8.60
C LYS A 133 3.83 -3.21 9.40
N SER A 134 3.81 -3.12 10.72
CA SER A 134 3.66 -4.29 11.59
C SER A 134 2.32 -4.98 11.40
N ALA A 135 1.23 -4.21 11.30
CA ALA A 135 -0.11 -4.75 11.11
C ALA A 135 -0.24 -5.52 9.77
N VAL A 136 0.28 -4.97 8.67
CA VAL A 136 0.29 -5.67 7.37
C VAL A 136 1.10 -6.97 7.46
N GLY A 137 2.26 -6.93 8.11
CA GLY A 137 3.10 -8.13 8.31
C GLY A 137 2.43 -9.20 9.16
N GLU A 138 1.73 -8.81 10.22
CA GLU A 138 1.01 -9.74 11.11
C GLU A 138 -0.13 -10.45 10.36
N VAL A 139 -0.93 -9.69 9.59
CA VAL A 139 -2.02 -10.26 8.79
C VAL A 139 -1.48 -11.16 7.69
N HIS A 140 -0.39 -10.77 7.01
CA HIS A 140 0.26 -11.59 6.00
C HIS A 140 0.71 -12.94 6.57
N ALA A 141 1.40 -12.94 7.71
CA ALA A 141 1.84 -14.15 8.40
C ALA A 141 0.65 -15.03 8.80
N MET A 142 -0.41 -14.43 9.34
CA MET A 142 -1.64 -15.12 9.70
C MET A 142 -2.30 -15.80 8.48
N CYS A 143 -2.33 -15.16 7.33
CA CYS A 143 -2.87 -15.75 6.09
C CYS A 143 -2.00 -16.87 5.53
N ALA A 144 -0.69 -16.89 5.85
CA ALA A 144 0.20 -17.98 5.46
C ALA A 144 0.07 -19.22 6.37
N GLU A 145 -0.34 -19.05 7.62
CA GLU A 145 -0.43 -20.12 8.62
C GLU A 145 -1.84 -20.73 8.74
N LEU A 146 -2.88 -19.97 8.43
CA LEU A 146 -4.26 -20.42 8.61
C LEU A 146 -4.76 -21.24 7.42
N GLU A 147 -5.45 -22.34 7.73
CA GLU A 147 -6.30 -23.05 6.78
C GLU A 147 -7.58 -22.21 6.53
N LEU A 148 -7.51 -21.31 5.54
CA LEU A 148 -8.60 -20.36 5.23
C LEU A 148 -9.84 -21.03 4.59
N ALA A 149 -9.80 -22.33 4.31
CA ALA A 149 -11.01 -23.10 3.98
C ALA A 149 -11.95 -23.26 5.19
N GLU A 150 -11.43 -23.15 6.43
CA GLU A 150 -12.23 -23.27 7.64
C GLU A 150 -12.87 -21.93 8.03
N SER A 151 -14.20 -21.91 8.17
CA SER A 151 -14.94 -20.70 8.56
C SER A 151 -14.49 -20.10 9.90
N LYS A 152 -13.99 -20.93 10.83
CA LYS A 152 -13.44 -20.46 12.11
C LYS A 152 -12.19 -19.59 11.91
N ASN A 153 -11.29 -20.00 11.01
CA ASN A 153 -10.06 -19.28 10.73
C ASN A 153 -10.33 -17.99 9.96
N GLN A 154 -11.29 -18.03 9.03
CA GLN A 154 -11.81 -16.84 8.36
C GLN A 154 -12.34 -15.79 9.35
N ARG A 155 -13.17 -16.21 10.32
CA ARG A 155 -13.71 -15.32 11.38
C ARG A 155 -12.61 -14.79 12.32
N LYS A 156 -11.57 -15.59 12.56
CA LYS A 156 -10.39 -15.15 13.32
C LYS A 156 -9.66 -14.04 12.56
N LEU A 157 -9.44 -14.23 11.26
CA LEU A 157 -8.82 -13.24 10.37
C LEU A 157 -9.62 -11.94 10.34
N GLU A 158 -10.93 -12.03 10.12
CA GLU A 158 -11.84 -10.87 10.12
C GLU A 158 -11.76 -10.07 11.42
N SER A 159 -11.86 -10.76 12.56
CA SER A 159 -11.81 -10.10 13.88
C SER A 159 -10.47 -9.42 14.12
N HIS A 160 -9.38 -10.05 13.66
CA HIS A 160 -8.03 -9.53 13.80
C HIS A 160 -7.79 -8.30 12.92
N VAL A 161 -8.12 -8.39 11.62
CA VAL A 161 -8.02 -7.28 10.68
C VAL A 161 -8.86 -6.10 11.14
N ARG A 162 -10.11 -6.33 11.57
CA ARG A 162 -11.01 -5.29 12.11
C ARG A 162 -10.36 -4.50 13.23
N ASN A 163 -9.70 -5.19 14.18
CA ASN A 163 -9.06 -4.53 15.31
C ASN A 163 -7.80 -3.76 14.89
N LEU A 164 -7.00 -4.32 13.98
CA LEU A 164 -5.76 -3.69 13.50
C LEU A 164 -6.02 -2.42 12.69
N ILE A 165 -7.05 -2.42 11.83
CA ILE A 165 -7.34 -1.27 10.98
C ILE A 165 -8.14 -0.18 11.70
N GLU A 166 -8.65 -0.42 12.91
CA GLU A 166 -9.50 0.54 13.64
C GLU A 166 -8.91 1.96 13.68
N PRO A 167 -7.60 2.18 13.96
CA PRO A 167 -7.02 3.52 14.01
C PRO A 167 -6.98 4.23 12.65
N TYR A 168 -7.16 3.48 11.56
CA TYR A 168 -7.14 3.93 10.16
C TYR A 168 -8.54 3.91 9.53
N ASN A 169 -9.54 3.39 10.26
CA ASN A 169 -10.86 3.07 9.73
C ASN A 169 -11.86 4.22 9.96
N THR A 170 -11.74 5.27 9.16
CA THR A 170 -12.66 6.42 9.17
C THR A 170 -13.95 6.16 8.38
N ALA A 171 -13.92 5.23 7.41
CA ALA A 171 -15.05 4.95 6.51
C ALA A 171 -15.99 3.82 6.98
N GLY A 172 -15.77 3.25 8.16
CA GLY A 172 -16.61 2.17 8.69
C GLY A 172 -16.39 0.81 7.99
N LEU A 173 -15.16 0.52 7.59
CA LEU A 173 -14.71 -0.78 7.06
C LEU A 173 -15.04 -1.94 8.01
N CYS A 174 -15.25 -3.12 7.45
CA CYS A 174 -15.67 -4.35 8.14
C CYS A 174 -17.04 -4.28 8.84
N ARG A 175 -17.86 -3.25 8.64
CA ARG A 175 -19.20 -3.19 9.25
C ARG A 175 -20.13 -4.28 8.70
N THR A 176 -20.63 -5.13 9.60
CA THR A 176 -21.50 -6.27 9.23
C THR A 176 -22.90 -5.84 8.80
N ASP A 177 -23.31 -4.62 9.15
CA ASP A 177 -24.59 -4.04 8.75
C ASP A 177 -24.57 -3.40 7.35
N LEU A 178 -23.38 -3.33 6.72
CA LEU A 178 -23.20 -2.69 5.40
C LEU A 178 -22.94 -3.69 4.27
N ASN A 179 -23.13 -5.00 4.49
CA ASN A 179 -22.93 -6.06 3.47
C ASN A 179 -21.66 -5.85 2.64
N SER A 180 -20.51 -5.67 3.30
CA SER A 180 -19.21 -5.52 2.64
C SER A 180 -19.02 -4.20 1.87
N MET A 181 -19.91 -3.22 2.05
CA MET A 181 -19.80 -1.86 1.50
C MET A 181 -19.33 -0.85 2.55
N TYR A 182 -18.80 0.29 2.09
CA TYR A 182 -18.36 1.39 2.94
C TYR A 182 -19.52 2.30 3.33
N ALA A 183 -19.49 2.87 4.53
CA ALA A 183 -20.57 3.73 5.04
C ALA A 183 -20.65 5.07 4.28
N TYR A 184 -19.52 5.52 3.75
CA TYR A 184 -19.36 6.82 3.09
C TYR A 184 -18.70 6.63 1.72
N THR A 185 -19.34 7.15 0.66
CA THR A 185 -18.79 7.15 -0.71
C THR A 185 -18.33 8.52 -1.19
N ALA A 186 -18.20 9.51 -0.31
CA ALA A 186 -17.55 10.78 -0.59
C ALA A 186 -17.07 11.40 0.73
N ALA A 187 -15.82 11.87 0.76
CA ALA A 187 -15.31 12.72 1.82
C ALA A 187 -16.17 14.00 1.90
N GLU A 188 -16.64 14.36 3.09
CA GLU A 188 -17.22 15.68 3.39
C GLU A 188 -16.12 16.67 3.81
#